data_AF-A0A354UV26-F1
#
_entry.id   AF-A0A354UV26-F1
#
_cell.length_a   1.000
_cell.length_b   1.000
_cell.length_c   1.000
_cell.angle_alpha   90.00
_cell.angle_beta   90.00
_cell.angle_gamma   90.00
#
_symmetry.space_group_name_H-M   'P 1'
#
loop_
_entity.id
_entity.type
_entity.pdbx_description
1 polymer ?
#
loop_
_entity_poly.entity_id
_entity_poly.type
_entity_poly.pdbx_seq_one_letter_code
_entity_poly.pdbx_strand_id
1 'polypeptide(L)'
;MAFLPVTREEMEARGWESCDFVYVIGDAYVDHPSFGHAIISRILEANGYSVGIISQPDWKNPKSIDVFGRPRLGFLVSGGNMDSMVNHYSVAKRRRKTDAFTPGGVMGKRPDYATIVYCNLIRQTYQDVPILIGGIEASLRRLAHYDYWSESLKRSILLDSQADLLMYGMGERSIVEIAEALNAGMNVRDITYIDGTVFRTAQPDDSLPTIFLSGYEELKADRRKYAESFRIQYGNCDPFTAKRLAEPYGREFVVQNPPQKPLSTQEMDMVYDLPFERAWHPSYTKLGGVPAIEEVKFSLVSNRGCFGACSFCALTFHQGRIVQVRSHESIVREAEKMVKDPDFKGYIHDVGGPTANFRHPACEKQMTKGCCGT
;
A
#
# COMPACT_ATOMS: atom_id res chain seq x y z
N MET A 1 9.98 8.54 -20.39
CA MET A 1 10.83 7.34 -20.29
C MET A 1 9.93 6.21 -20.79
N ALA A 2 10.03 4.98 -20.30
CA ALA A 2 9.06 3.95 -20.65
C ALA A 2 8.34 3.48 -19.39
N PHE A 3 7.06 3.14 -19.55
CA PHE A 3 6.28 2.38 -18.58
C PHE A 3 7.02 1.11 -18.14
N LEU A 4 6.87 0.72 -16.87
CA LEU A 4 7.29 -0.61 -16.41
C LEU A 4 6.55 -1.70 -17.20
N PRO A 5 7.18 -2.85 -17.46
CA PRO A 5 6.59 -3.88 -18.31
C PRO A 5 5.32 -4.45 -17.68
N VAL A 6 4.28 -4.61 -18.50
CA VAL A 6 3.04 -5.34 -18.20
C VAL A 6 2.92 -6.64 -18.99
N THR A 7 3.83 -6.89 -19.94
CA THR A 7 3.93 -8.15 -20.68
C THR A 7 5.35 -8.73 -20.69
N ARG A 8 5.45 -10.04 -20.99
CA ARG A 8 6.74 -10.73 -21.11
C ARG A 8 7.61 -10.12 -22.22
N GLU A 9 7.01 -9.75 -23.34
CA GLU A 9 7.73 -9.15 -24.47
C GLU A 9 8.33 -7.80 -24.09
N GLU A 10 7.63 -6.98 -23.30
CA GLU A 10 8.15 -5.71 -22.79
C GLU A 10 9.30 -5.92 -21.78
N MET A 11 9.23 -6.98 -20.97
CA MET A 11 10.32 -7.38 -20.08
C MET A 11 11.56 -7.83 -20.88
N GLU A 12 11.38 -8.69 -21.88
CA GLU A 12 12.45 -9.18 -22.75
C GLU A 12 13.09 -8.05 -23.57
N ALA A 13 12.30 -7.08 -24.03
CA ALA A 13 12.79 -5.89 -24.73
C ALA A 13 13.70 -5.01 -23.85
N ARG A 14 13.59 -5.11 -22.52
CA ARG A 14 14.51 -4.47 -21.56
C ARG A 14 15.76 -5.31 -21.27
N GLY A 15 15.89 -6.49 -21.87
CA GLY A 15 16.99 -7.43 -21.64
C GLY A 15 16.91 -8.16 -20.30
N TRP A 16 15.73 -8.22 -19.68
CA TRP A 16 15.53 -8.90 -18.41
C TRP A 16 15.15 -10.37 -18.64
N GLU A 17 15.91 -11.29 -18.06
CA GLU A 17 15.56 -12.72 -18.05
C GLU A 17 14.44 -13.02 -17.05
N SER A 18 14.39 -12.26 -15.96
CA SER A 18 13.38 -12.34 -14.90
C SER A 18 13.25 -10.99 -14.19
N CYS A 19 12.09 -10.76 -13.56
CA CYS A 19 11.90 -9.62 -12.66
C CYS A 19 12.41 -9.96 -11.25
N ASP A 20 12.96 -8.96 -10.55
CA ASP A 20 13.25 -9.06 -9.12
C ASP A 20 11.94 -9.16 -8.34
N PHE A 21 11.00 -8.27 -8.66
CA PHE A 21 9.65 -8.27 -8.11
C PHE A 21 8.60 -8.33 -9.21
N VAL A 22 7.53 -9.10 -8.97
CA VAL A 22 6.30 -9.02 -9.76
C VAL A 22 5.21 -8.40 -8.89
N TYR A 23 4.70 -7.25 -9.31
CA TYR A 23 3.65 -6.52 -8.61
C TYR A 23 2.28 -6.93 -9.16
N VAL A 24 1.46 -7.60 -8.34
CA VAL A 24 0.08 -7.96 -8.65
C VAL A 24 -0.87 -6.95 -8.00
N ILE A 25 -1.74 -6.32 -8.81
CA ILE A 25 -2.62 -5.26 -8.33
C ILE A 25 -4.06 -5.37 -8.85
N GLY A 26 -5.03 -4.96 -8.04
CA GLY A 26 -6.45 -4.90 -8.40
C GLY A 26 -6.86 -3.72 -9.31
N ASP A 27 -5.99 -2.74 -9.51
CA ASP A 27 -6.16 -1.59 -10.40
C ASP A 27 -5.50 -1.84 -11.77
N ALA A 28 -5.84 -1.05 -12.77
CA ALA A 28 -5.04 -0.87 -13.98
C ALA A 28 -3.68 -0.20 -13.66
N TYR A 29 -2.65 -0.50 -14.46
CA TYR A 29 -1.37 0.18 -14.33
C TYR A 29 -1.46 1.63 -14.83
N VAL A 30 -1.60 2.53 -13.86
CA VAL A 30 -1.41 3.98 -14.03
C VAL A 30 -0.08 4.38 -13.40
N ASP A 31 0.82 4.93 -14.18
CA ASP A 31 2.15 5.35 -13.74
C ASP A 31 2.13 6.82 -13.35
N HIS A 32 1.46 7.13 -12.23
CA HIS A 32 1.28 8.50 -11.72
C HIS A 32 1.59 8.53 -10.21
N PRO A 33 2.23 9.58 -9.67
CA PRO A 33 2.61 9.68 -8.25
C PRO A 33 1.43 9.75 -7.26
N SER A 34 0.19 9.71 -7.75
CA SER A 34 -1.02 9.60 -6.92
C SER A 34 -1.45 8.15 -6.72
N PHE A 35 -0.79 7.19 -7.37
CA PHE A 35 -1.09 5.77 -7.31
C PHE A 35 0.02 5.06 -6.52
N GLY A 36 -0.34 4.38 -5.43
CA GLY A 36 0.62 3.78 -4.50
C GLY A 36 1.55 2.76 -5.15
N HIS A 37 1.03 1.93 -6.07
CA HIS A 37 1.86 0.95 -6.79
C HIS A 37 2.91 1.60 -7.69
N ALA A 38 2.59 2.76 -8.30
CA ALA A 38 3.53 3.48 -9.13
C ALA A 38 4.68 4.02 -8.28
N ILE A 39 4.38 4.61 -7.11
CA ILE A 39 5.42 5.07 -6.17
C ILE A 39 6.34 3.91 -5.77
N ILE A 40 5.77 2.81 -5.29
CA ILE A 40 6.57 1.68 -4.79
C ILE A 40 7.42 1.05 -5.89
N SER A 41 6.84 0.85 -7.08
CA SER A 41 7.56 0.24 -8.20
C SER A 41 8.64 1.16 -8.79
N ARG A 42 8.41 2.47 -8.88
CA ARG A 42 9.43 3.44 -9.31
C ARG A 42 10.54 3.64 -8.28
N ILE A 43 10.25 3.53 -6.99
CA ILE A 43 11.28 3.52 -5.94
C ILE A 43 12.17 2.28 -6.08
N LEU A 44 11.58 1.11 -6.30
CA LEU A 44 12.35 -0.12 -6.56
C LEU A 44 13.22 0.02 -7.81
N GLU A 45 12.69 0.53 -8.92
CA GLU A 45 13.45 0.78 -10.15
C GLU A 45 14.60 1.78 -9.91
N ALA A 46 14.36 2.86 -9.16
CA ALA A 46 15.39 3.84 -8.80
C ALA A 46 16.50 3.27 -7.91
N ASN A 47 16.22 2.17 -7.19
CA ASN A 47 17.19 1.43 -6.38
C ASN A 47 17.78 0.21 -7.14
N GLY A 48 17.56 0.13 -8.46
CA GLY A 48 18.18 -0.87 -9.33
C GLY A 48 17.46 -2.21 -9.42
N TYR A 49 16.22 -2.31 -8.93
CA TYR A 49 15.43 -3.54 -8.99
C TYR A 49 14.51 -3.57 -10.21
N SER A 50 14.42 -4.71 -10.89
CA SER A 50 13.49 -4.92 -12.01
C SER A 50 12.09 -5.28 -11.51
N VAL A 51 11.07 -4.57 -11.99
CA VAL A 51 9.67 -4.75 -11.56
C VAL A 51 8.75 -4.93 -12.76
N GLY A 52 8.02 -6.05 -12.79
CA GLY A 52 6.92 -6.30 -13.73
C GLY A 52 5.56 -6.11 -13.07
N ILE A 53 4.59 -5.52 -13.77
CA ILE A 53 3.26 -5.22 -13.23
C ILE A 53 2.20 -6.14 -13.85
N ILE A 54 1.52 -6.94 -13.03
CA ILE A 54 0.34 -7.72 -13.41
C ILE A 54 -0.89 -7.01 -12.85
N SER A 55 -1.57 -6.26 -13.71
CA SER A 55 -2.81 -5.56 -13.38
C SER A 55 -4.03 -6.43 -13.62
N GLN A 56 -4.90 -6.56 -12.61
CA GLN A 56 -6.18 -7.25 -12.70
C GLN A 56 -6.10 -8.66 -13.30
N PRO A 57 -5.22 -9.54 -12.77
CA PRO A 57 -5.15 -10.90 -13.28
C PRO A 57 -6.50 -11.59 -13.11
N ASP A 58 -6.85 -12.43 -14.08
CA ASP A 58 -8.04 -13.29 -13.97
C ASP A 58 -7.82 -14.31 -12.85
N TRP A 59 -8.44 -14.07 -11.71
CA TRP A 59 -8.29 -14.89 -10.52
C TRP A 59 -8.95 -16.26 -10.61
N LYS A 60 -9.67 -16.53 -11.70
CA LYS A 60 -10.22 -17.86 -12.01
C LYS A 60 -9.24 -18.70 -12.83
N ASN A 61 -8.15 -18.11 -13.31
CA ASN A 61 -7.14 -18.76 -14.12
C ASN A 61 -5.75 -18.61 -13.49
N PRO A 62 -5.20 -19.66 -12.85
CA PRO A 62 -3.87 -19.63 -12.25
C PRO A 62 -2.72 -19.23 -13.19
N LYS A 63 -2.89 -19.34 -14.52
CA LYS A 63 -1.89 -18.88 -15.48
C LYS A 63 -1.80 -17.35 -15.57
N SER A 64 -2.80 -16.61 -15.06
CA SER A 64 -2.82 -15.15 -15.15
C SER A 64 -1.75 -14.45 -14.30
N ILE A 65 -1.20 -15.14 -13.30
CA ILE A 65 -0.08 -14.64 -12.48
C ILE A 65 1.29 -15.01 -13.05
N ASP A 66 1.34 -15.77 -14.14
CA ASP A 66 2.57 -16.38 -14.68
C ASP A 66 3.19 -15.58 -15.83
N VAL A 67 2.69 -14.37 -16.09
CA VAL A 67 3.11 -13.50 -17.21
C VAL A 67 4.63 -13.37 -17.27
N PHE A 68 5.26 -13.03 -16.14
CA PHE A 68 6.71 -12.85 -16.02
C PHE A 68 7.45 -14.10 -15.53
N GLY A 69 6.73 -15.17 -15.18
CA GLY A 69 7.29 -16.33 -14.50
C GLY A 69 7.67 -16.04 -13.05
N ARG A 70 8.60 -16.85 -12.52
CA ARG A 70 9.06 -16.78 -11.14
C ARG A 70 9.90 -15.52 -10.90
N PRO A 71 9.51 -14.62 -9.97
CA PRO A 71 10.36 -13.50 -9.59
C PRO A 71 11.56 -13.96 -8.76
N ARG A 72 12.66 -13.22 -8.82
CA ARG A 72 13.88 -13.54 -8.07
C ARG A 72 13.72 -13.29 -6.56
N LEU A 73 13.08 -12.18 -6.18
CA LEU A 73 12.93 -11.76 -4.77
C LEU A 73 11.53 -12.04 -4.22
N GLY A 74 10.47 -11.75 -4.98
CA GLY A 74 9.13 -12.06 -4.53
C GLY A 74 7.99 -11.40 -5.30
N PHE A 75 6.77 -11.69 -4.86
CA PHE A 75 5.57 -11.01 -5.32
C PHE A 75 5.21 -9.86 -4.38
N LEU A 76 4.84 -8.71 -4.96
CA LEU A 76 4.20 -7.60 -4.26
C LEU A 76 2.71 -7.65 -4.59
N VAL A 77 1.83 -7.55 -3.59
CA VAL A 77 0.39 -7.66 -3.82
C VAL A 77 -0.37 -6.52 -3.15
N SER A 78 -1.27 -5.90 -3.90
CA SER A 78 -2.17 -4.88 -3.36
C SER A 78 -3.57 -4.94 -3.98
N GLY A 79 -4.60 -4.70 -3.17
CA GLY A 79 -5.98 -4.58 -3.64
C GLY A 79 -6.23 -3.38 -4.55
N GLY A 80 -5.31 -2.40 -4.59
CA GLY A 80 -5.40 -1.16 -5.36
C GLY A 80 -5.33 0.09 -4.47
N ASN A 81 -5.53 1.26 -5.07
CA ASN A 81 -5.58 2.55 -4.36
C ASN A 81 -6.83 2.71 -3.51
N MET A 82 -7.90 1.99 -3.85
CA MET A 82 -9.11 1.91 -3.06
C MET A 82 -9.36 0.46 -2.66
N ASP A 83 -9.93 0.28 -1.48
CA ASP A 83 -10.40 -1.03 -1.01
C ASP A 83 -11.37 -1.66 -2.03
N SER A 84 -11.16 -2.94 -2.35
CA SER A 84 -11.94 -3.64 -3.38
C SER A 84 -13.44 -3.66 -3.09
N MET A 85 -13.83 -3.72 -1.81
CA MET A 85 -15.24 -3.72 -1.43
C MET A 85 -15.86 -2.34 -1.59
N VAL A 86 -15.13 -1.28 -1.21
CA VAL A 86 -15.58 0.12 -1.43
C VAL A 86 -15.69 0.44 -2.93
N ASN A 87 -14.85 -0.19 -3.76
CA ASN A 87 -14.95 -0.11 -5.20
C ASN A 87 -16.19 -0.81 -5.75
N HIS A 88 -16.50 -2.01 -5.28
CA HIS A 88 -17.65 -2.75 -5.80
C HIS A 88 -19.00 -2.29 -5.24
N TYR A 89 -19.02 -1.72 -4.03
CA TYR A 89 -20.24 -1.42 -3.31
C TYR A 89 -20.27 0.01 -2.75
N SER A 90 -21.47 0.59 -2.73
CA SER A 90 -21.77 1.78 -1.93
C SER A 90 -21.83 1.43 -0.44
N VAL A 91 -21.80 2.45 0.43
CA VAL A 91 -21.98 2.28 1.89
C VAL A 91 -23.28 1.56 2.25
N ALA A 92 -24.32 1.68 1.42
CA ALA A 92 -25.59 0.96 1.59
C ALA A 92 -25.56 -0.47 0.99
N LYS A 93 -24.37 -1.05 0.77
CA LYS A 93 -24.13 -2.38 0.18
C LYS A 93 -24.72 -2.59 -1.22
N ARG A 94 -25.06 -1.51 -1.95
CA ARG A 94 -25.52 -1.59 -3.35
C ARG A 94 -24.33 -1.64 -4.30
N ARG A 95 -24.36 -2.55 -5.28
CA ARG A 95 -23.30 -2.66 -6.31
C ARG A 95 -23.18 -1.37 -7.14
N ARG A 96 -21.94 -0.96 -7.38
CA ARG A 96 -21.63 0.12 -8.33
C ARG A 96 -21.75 -0.38 -9.77
N LYS A 97 -21.97 0.57 -10.68
CA LYS A 97 -22.13 0.29 -12.11
C LYS A 97 -20.81 0.37 -12.89
N THR A 98 -19.82 1.06 -12.34
CA THR A 98 -18.52 1.34 -12.96
C THR A 98 -17.41 1.22 -11.92
N ASP A 99 -16.22 0.87 -12.39
CA ASP A 99 -14.97 0.83 -11.61
C ASP A 99 -13.99 1.82 -12.24
N ALA A 100 -13.73 2.94 -11.57
CA ALA A 100 -12.86 3.99 -12.10
C ALA A 100 -11.40 3.54 -12.30
N PHE A 101 -10.97 2.48 -11.61
CA PHE A 101 -9.60 1.97 -11.65
C PHE A 101 -9.43 0.83 -12.68
N THR A 102 -10.48 0.48 -13.42
CA THR A 102 -10.44 -0.53 -14.47
C THR A 102 -10.40 0.13 -15.85
N PRO A 103 -9.68 -0.43 -16.85
CA PRO A 103 -9.70 0.12 -18.21
C PRO A 103 -11.13 0.19 -18.77
N GLY A 104 -11.50 1.36 -19.30
CA GLY A 104 -12.86 1.61 -19.81
C GLY A 104 -13.96 1.74 -18.75
N GLY A 105 -13.60 1.76 -17.47
CA GLY A 105 -14.57 1.89 -16.37
C GLY A 105 -15.43 0.64 -16.13
N VAL A 106 -15.09 -0.50 -16.73
CA VAL A 106 -15.92 -1.71 -16.70
C VAL A 106 -15.85 -2.42 -15.35
N MET A 107 -16.96 -3.05 -14.94
CA MET A 107 -17.01 -3.83 -13.70
C MET A 107 -16.51 -5.27 -13.88
N GLY A 108 -16.15 -5.91 -12.77
CA GLY A 108 -15.91 -7.36 -12.71
C GLY A 108 -14.50 -7.79 -13.12
N LYS A 109 -13.54 -6.87 -13.15
CA LYS A 109 -12.11 -7.15 -13.40
C LYS A 109 -11.27 -7.27 -12.13
N ARG A 110 -11.87 -7.04 -10.97
CA ARG A 110 -11.26 -7.21 -9.64
C ARG A 110 -12.15 -8.14 -8.80
N PRO A 111 -11.58 -9.04 -7.98
CA PRO A 111 -12.36 -9.79 -7.01
C PRO A 111 -12.69 -8.95 -5.77
N ASP A 112 -13.75 -9.33 -5.05
CA ASP A 112 -13.93 -8.92 -3.66
C ASP A 112 -12.76 -9.46 -2.82
N TYR A 113 -12.29 -8.67 -1.85
CA TYR A 113 -11.12 -8.97 -1.02
C TYR A 113 -9.85 -9.27 -1.84
N ALA A 114 -9.56 -8.38 -2.79
CA ALA A 114 -8.62 -8.64 -3.88
C ALA A 114 -7.24 -9.11 -3.41
N THR A 115 -6.72 -8.48 -2.34
CA THR A 115 -5.41 -8.86 -1.77
C THR A 115 -5.37 -10.35 -1.38
N ILE A 116 -6.39 -10.84 -0.67
CA ILE A 116 -6.48 -12.24 -0.23
C ILE A 116 -6.59 -13.18 -1.44
N VAL A 117 -7.44 -12.85 -2.40
CA VAL A 117 -7.69 -13.68 -3.58
C VAL A 117 -6.42 -13.82 -4.41
N TYR A 118 -5.70 -12.72 -4.67
CA TYR A 118 -4.46 -12.75 -5.44
C TYR A 118 -3.33 -13.48 -4.71
N CYS A 119 -3.18 -13.33 -3.39
CA CYS A 119 -2.17 -14.08 -2.65
C CYS A 119 -2.42 -15.59 -2.71
N ASN A 120 -3.68 -16.02 -2.52
CA ASN A 120 -4.04 -17.43 -2.62
C ASN A 120 -3.80 -17.98 -4.04
N LEU A 121 -4.08 -17.20 -5.08
CA LEU A 121 -3.80 -17.56 -6.47
C LEU A 121 -2.29 -17.71 -6.72
N ILE A 122 -1.48 -16.79 -6.21
CA ILE A 122 -0.02 -16.89 -6.28
C ILE A 122 0.43 -18.14 -5.54
N ARG A 123 -0.08 -18.42 -4.34
CA ARG A 123 0.31 -19.59 -3.56
C ARG A 123 0.01 -20.93 -4.24
N GLN A 124 -1.06 -20.99 -5.04
CA GLN A 124 -1.41 -22.18 -5.82
C GLN A 124 -0.36 -22.50 -6.90
N THR A 125 0.24 -21.47 -7.51
CA THR A 125 1.22 -21.64 -8.58
C THR A 125 2.66 -21.62 -8.08
N TYR A 126 2.95 -20.76 -7.12
CA TYR A 126 4.26 -20.55 -6.51
C TYR A 126 4.17 -20.83 -5.01
N GLN A 127 4.67 -21.98 -4.56
CA GLN A 127 4.52 -22.47 -3.17
C GLN A 127 5.62 -22.03 -2.20
N ASP A 128 6.71 -21.48 -2.71
CA ASP A 128 7.92 -21.17 -1.95
C ASP A 128 8.44 -19.75 -2.20
N VAL A 129 7.85 -19.01 -3.14
CA VAL A 129 8.19 -17.61 -3.40
C VAL A 129 7.61 -16.72 -2.31
N PRO A 130 8.37 -15.73 -1.80
CA PRO A 130 7.88 -14.72 -0.87
C PRO A 130 6.70 -13.93 -1.43
N ILE A 131 5.66 -13.75 -0.62
CA ILE A 131 4.52 -12.87 -0.93
C ILE A 131 4.49 -11.72 0.08
N LEU A 132 4.66 -10.50 -0.42
CA LEU A 132 4.66 -9.26 0.36
C LEU A 132 3.38 -8.47 0.04
N ILE A 133 2.56 -8.17 1.04
CA ILE A 133 1.29 -7.46 0.86
C ILE A 133 1.36 -6.02 1.36
N GLY A 134 0.63 -5.11 0.70
CA GLY A 134 0.59 -3.71 1.09
C GLY A 134 -0.59 -2.93 0.51
N GLY A 135 -0.61 -1.63 0.80
CA GLY A 135 -1.70 -0.71 0.41
C GLY A 135 -2.84 -0.65 1.43
N ILE A 136 -3.92 0.04 1.07
CA ILE A 136 -5.02 0.37 1.99
C ILE A 136 -5.66 -0.89 2.59
N GLU A 137 -5.98 -1.87 1.75
CA GLU A 137 -6.66 -3.09 2.19
C GLU A 137 -5.82 -3.88 3.22
N ALA A 138 -4.52 -4.06 2.95
CA ALA A 138 -3.63 -4.77 3.86
C ALA A 138 -3.37 -3.96 5.14
N SER A 139 -3.05 -2.67 4.99
CA SER A 139 -2.68 -1.80 6.10
C SER A 139 -3.81 -1.66 7.12
N LEU A 140 -5.05 -1.47 6.69
CA LEU A 140 -6.19 -1.28 7.60
C LEU A 140 -6.65 -2.58 8.28
N ARG A 141 -6.26 -3.75 7.76
CA ARG A 141 -6.69 -5.09 8.19
C ARG A 141 -5.56 -5.95 8.77
N ARG A 142 -4.46 -5.31 9.16
CA ARG A 142 -3.22 -5.96 9.61
C ARG A 142 -3.32 -6.75 10.92
N LEU A 143 -4.33 -6.46 11.73
CA LEU A 143 -4.69 -7.19 12.96
C LEU A 143 -6.18 -7.54 12.93
N ALA A 144 -6.72 -8.11 14.00
CA ALA A 144 -8.13 -8.44 14.10
C ALA A 144 -8.97 -7.18 13.90
N HIS A 145 -9.95 -7.26 13.02
CA HIS A 145 -10.74 -6.10 12.61
C HIS A 145 -12.20 -6.49 12.38
N TYR A 146 -13.09 -5.55 12.65
CA TYR A 146 -14.49 -5.70 12.29
C TYR A 146 -14.69 -5.42 10.79
N ASP A 147 -15.19 -6.42 10.07
CA ASP A 147 -15.53 -6.29 8.67
C ASP A 147 -17.01 -5.89 8.52
N TYR A 148 -17.24 -4.66 8.06
CA TYR A 148 -18.58 -4.10 7.84
C TYR A 148 -19.39 -4.88 6.80
N TRP A 149 -18.73 -5.44 5.79
CA TRP A 149 -19.38 -6.08 4.66
C TRP A 149 -20.04 -7.39 5.07
N SER A 150 -19.30 -8.25 5.79
CA SER A 150 -19.80 -9.52 6.33
C SER A 150 -20.36 -9.44 7.75
N GLU A 151 -20.31 -8.26 8.37
CA GLU A 151 -20.79 -8.00 9.74
C GLU A 151 -20.18 -8.93 10.79
N SER A 152 -18.91 -9.29 10.58
CA SER A 152 -18.20 -10.24 11.42
C SER A 152 -16.80 -9.74 11.79
N LEU A 153 -16.30 -10.19 12.94
CA LEU A 153 -14.89 -10.01 13.27
C LEU A 153 -14.06 -10.94 12.37
N LYS A 154 -13.00 -10.39 11.78
CA LYS A 154 -12.04 -11.11 10.95
C LYS A 154 -10.67 -11.13 11.62
N ARG A 155 -9.88 -12.13 11.27
CA ARG A 155 -8.48 -12.23 11.66
C ARG A 155 -7.65 -11.24 10.85
N SER A 156 -6.37 -11.11 11.20
CA SER A 156 -5.41 -10.41 10.36
C SER A 156 -5.43 -10.92 8.92
N ILE A 157 -5.44 -9.99 7.96
CA ILE A 157 -5.33 -10.30 6.54
C ILE A 157 -4.06 -11.09 6.20
N LEU A 158 -2.98 -10.94 7.00
CA LEU A 158 -1.73 -11.69 6.81
C LEU A 158 -1.96 -13.21 6.94
N LEU A 159 -2.85 -13.63 7.84
CA LEU A 159 -3.18 -15.05 8.02
C LEU A 159 -4.08 -15.57 6.91
N ASP A 160 -5.11 -14.79 6.54
CA ASP A 160 -6.10 -15.21 5.54
C ASP A 160 -5.54 -15.19 4.10
N SER A 161 -4.56 -14.33 3.82
CA SER A 161 -3.87 -14.26 2.52
C SER A 161 -2.72 -15.25 2.38
N GLN A 162 -2.24 -15.81 3.50
CA GLN A 162 -1.02 -16.62 3.58
C GLN A 162 0.26 -15.89 3.12
N ALA A 163 0.24 -14.55 3.07
CA ALA A 163 1.41 -13.76 2.77
C ALA A 163 2.49 -13.93 3.86
N ASP A 164 3.74 -13.65 3.50
CA ASP A 164 4.88 -13.82 4.40
C ASP A 164 5.18 -12.55 5.20
N LEU A 165 4.92 -11.37 4.60
CA LEU A 165 5.15 -10.07 5.24
C LEU A 165 4.10 -9.05 4.78
N LEU A 166 3.64 -8.20 5.68
CA LEU A 166 2.72 -7.10 5.40
C LEU A 166 3.39 -5.77 5.67
N MET A 167 3.32 -4.84 4.72
CA MET A 167 3.73 -3.45 4.87
C MET A 167 2.50 -2.56 5.12
N TYR A 168 2.55 -1.73 6.15
CA TYR A 168 1.45 -0.84 6.51
C TYR A 168 1.89 0.63 6.53
N GLY A 169 0.94 1.51 6.19
CA GLY A 169 1.19 2.93 6.01
C GLY A 169 2.04 3.25 4.78
N MET A 170 2.94 4.22 4.91
CA MET A 170 3.81 4.68 3.84
C MET A 170 5.00 3.72 3.67
N GLY A 171 4.99 2.95 2.58
CA GLY A 171 5.90 1.81 2.38
C GLY A 171 7.24 2.14 1.73
N GLU A 172 7.54 3.41 1.42
CA GLU A 172 8.69 3.84 0.62
C GLU A 172 10.04 3.41 1.19
N ARG A 173 10.25 3.55 2.51
CA ARG A 173 11.50 3.08 3.15
C ARG A 173 11.48 1.57 3.36
N SER A 174 10.38 1.05 3.90
CA SER A 174 10.25 -0.37 4.23
C SER A 174 10.46 -1.27 3.01
N ILE A 175 9.97 -0.88 1.82
CA ILE A 175 10.17 -1.70 0.61
C ILE A 175 11.64 -1.78 0.19
N VAL A 176 12.41 -0.70 0.35
CA VAL A 176 13.85 -0.69 0.03
C VAL A 176 14.59 -1.56 1.03
N GLU A 177 14.34 -1.40 2.33
CA GLU A 177 14.95 -2.22 3.38
C GLU A 177 14.62 -3.73 3.21
N ILE A 178 13.37 -4.05 2.82
CA ILE A 178 12.97 -5.43 2.51
C ILE A 178 13.70 -5.94 1.27
N ALA A 179 13.77 -5.14 0.20
CA ALA A 179 14.46 -5.53 -1.02
C ALA A 179 15.95 -5.77 -0.80
N GLU A 180 16.61 -4.94 0.01
CA GLU A 180 18.01 -5.12 0.41
C GLU A 180 18.19 -6.41 1.21
N ALA A 181 17.34 -6.68 2.20
CA ALA A 181 17.41 -7.90 3.01
C ALA A 181 17.21 -9.16 2.18
N LEU A 182 16.19 -9.20 1.31
CA LEU A 182 15.94 -10.33 0.41
C LEU A 182 17.08 -10.51 -0.60
N ASN A 183 17.61 -9.41 -1.14
CA ASN A 183 18.72 -9.45 -2.09
C ASN A 183 20.03 -9.93 -1.46
N ALA A 184 20.22 -9.69 -0.15
CA ALA A 184 21.30 -10.25 0.65
C ALA A 184 21.11 -11.73 1.00
N GLY A 185 19.99 -12.35 0.59
CA GLY A 185 19.69 -13.76 0.82
C GLY A 185 18.99 -14.08 2.13
N MET A 186 18.49 -13.06 2.86
CA MET A 186 17.69 -13.28 4.07
C MET A 186 16.37 -13.97 3.71
N ASN A 187 15.96 -14.95 4.52
CA ASN A 187 14.63 -15.52 4.36
C ASN A 187 13.57 -14.49 4.73
N VAL A 188 12.50 -14.37 3.95
CA VAL A 188 11.40 -13.42 4.23
C VAL A 188 10.84 -13.57 5.65
N ARG A 189 10.86 -14.77 6.23
CA ARG A 189 10.36 -15.04 7.59
C ARG A 189 11.28 -14.53 8.69
N ASP A 190 12.54 -14.25 8.37
CA ASP A 190 13.51 -13.69 9.31
C ASP A 190 13.48 -12.15 9.31
N ILE A 191 12.79 -11.54 8.34
CA ILE A 191 12.55 -10.09 8.26
C ILE A 191 11.50 -9.68 9.30
N THR A 192 11.96 -9.57 10.55
CA THR A 192 11.10 -9.35 11.72
C THR A 192 11.34 -8.00 12.41
N TYR A 193 12.26 -7.19 11.90
CA TYR A 193 12.77 -5.97 12.56
C TYR A 193 12.48 -4.66 11.80
N ILE A 194 11.99 -4.73 10.56
CA ILE A 194 11.77 -3.54 9.72
C ILE A 194 10.54 -2.77 10.21
N ASP A 195 10.68 -1.48 10.46
CA ASP A 195 9.56 -0.62 10.84
C ASP A 195 8.53 -0.51 9.70
N GLY A 196 7.26 -0.35 10.06
CA GLY A 196 6.15 -0.35 9.10
C GLY A 196 5.78 -1.74 8.58
N THR A 197 6.27 -2.82 9.20
CA THR A 197 5.94 -4.19 8.80
C THR A 197 5.17 -4.98 9.86
N VAL A 198 4.50 -6.03 9.42
CA VAL A 198 3.77 -6.99 10.23
C VAL A 198 4.11 -8.40 9.74
N PHE A 199 4.45 -9.28 10.67
CA PHE A 199 4.85 -10.65 10.38
C PHE A 199 4.14 -11.63 11.32
N ARG A 200 4.19 -12.92 10.98
CA ARG A 200 3.70 -14.00 11.86
C ARG A 200 4.85 -14.77 12.48
N THR A 201 4.70 -15.19 13.73
CA THR A 201 5.67 -16.04 14.43
C THR A 201 4.99 -16.94 15.44
N ALA A 202 5.58 -18.08 15.76
CA ALA A 202 5.12 -18.93 16.86
C ALA A 202 5.33 -18.27 18.23
N GLN A 203 6.42 -17.50 18.37
CA GLN A 203 6.77 -16.80 19.60
C GLN A 203 7.40 -15.44 19.27
N PRO A 204 6.86 -14.32 19.79
CA PRO A 204 7.51 -13.02 19.69
C PRO A 204 8.86 -13.03 20.43
N ASP A 205 9.83 -12.28 19.91
CA ASP A 205 11.09 -12.05 20.64
C ASP A 205 10.84 -11.29 21.95
N ASP A 206 11.00 -11.98 23.07
CA ASP A 206 10.78 -11.50 24.44
C ASP A 206 11.82 -10.46 24.89
N SER A 207 12.93 -10.30 24.16
CA SER A 207 13.94 -9.27 24.46
C SER A 207 13.52 -7.86 24.04
N LEU A 208 12.52 -7.76 23.17
CA LEU A 208 12.03 -6.50 22.62
C LEU A 208 10.74 -6.06 23.33
N PRO A 209 10.62 -4.78 23.74
CA PRO A 209 9.40 -4.27 24.37
C PRO A 209 8.17 -4.45 23.47
N THR A 210 7.26 -5.33 23.93
CA THR A 210 6.08 -5.74 23.16
C THR A 210 4.82 -5.59 24.01
N ILE A 211 3.78 -5.01 23.43
CA ILE A 211 2.43 -4.95 24.02
C ILE A 211 1.63 -6.13 23.48
N PHE A 212 1.21 -7.02 24.36
CA PHE A 212 0.35 -8.13 24.01
C PHE A 212 -1.12 -7.70 24.00
N LEU A 213 -1.79 -7.92 22.87
CA LEU A 213 -3.22 -7.68 22.71
C LEU A 213 -4.02 -8.92 23.15
N SER A 214 -5.32 -8.75 23.37
CA SER A 214 -6.21 -9.89 23.64
C SER A 214 -6.26 -10.84 22.43
N GLY A 215 -6.32 -12.14 22.68
CA GLY A 215 -6.36 -13.16 21.63
C GLY A 215 -7.66 -13.14 20.83
N TYR A 216 -7.60 -13.57 19.57
CA TYR A 216 -8.73 -13.49 18.63
C TYR A 216 -10.05 -14.11 19.14
N GLU A 217 -10.00 -15.28 19.80
CA GLU A 217 -11.20 -15.92 20.35
C GLU A 217 -11.85 -15.09 21.47
N GLU A 218 -11.04 -14.37 22.27
CA GLU A 218 -11.56 -13.45 23.28
C GLU A 218 -12.20 -12.21 22.65
N LEU A 219 -11.55 -11.65 21.61
CA LEU A 219 -12.08 -10.51 20.87
C LEU A 219 -13.44 -10.84 20.22
N LYS A 220 -13.58 -12.08 19.73
CA LYS A 220 -14.82 -12.59 19.12
C LYS A 220 -15.92 -12.80 20.16
N ALA A 221 -15.57 -13.22 21.36
CA ALA A 221 -16.52 -13.46 22.45
C ALA A 221 -16.97 -12.15 23.15
N ASP A 222 -16.13 -11.12 23.19
CA ASP A 222 -16.40 -9.87 23.91
C ASP A 222 -16.08 -8.63 23.08
N ARG A 223 -17.13 -7.88 22.72
CA ARG A 223 -17.04 -6.62 21.97
C ARG A 223 -16.28 -5.53 22.72
N ARG A 224 -16.28 -5.53 24.06
CA ARG A 224 -15.50 -4.57 24.86
C ARG A 224 -14.01 -4.84 24.74
N LYS A 225 -13.60 -6.11 24.80
CA LYS A 225 -12.19 -6.51 24.56
C LYS A 225 -11.73 -6.10 23.16
N TYR A 226 -12.59 -6.25 22.15
CA TYR A 226 -12.31 -5.71 20.81
C TYR A 226 -12.12 -4.20 20.80
N ALA A 227 -13.03 -3.43 21.43
CA ALA A 227 -12.89 -1.98 21.51
C ALA A 227 -11.61 -1.54 22.25
N GLU A 228 -11.23 -2.24 23.32
CA GLU A 228 -10.00 -2.00 24.07
C GLU A 228 -8.75 -2.32 23.24
N SER A 229 -8.72 -3.46 22.56
CA SER A 229 -7.64 -3.84 21.64
C SER A 229 -7.50 -2.81 20.51
N PHE A 230 -8.59 -2.43 19.87
CA PHE A 230 -8.58 -1.42 18.80
C PHE A 230 -8.09 -0.06 19.30
N ARG A 231 -8.47 0.36 20.52
CA ARG A 231 -7.97 1.61 21.14
C ARG A 231 -6.45 1.58 21.32
N ILE A 232 -5.89 0.45 21.74
CA ILE A 232 -4.43 0.26 21.85
C ILE A 232 -3.78 0.38 20.47
N GLN A 233 -4.33 -0.33 19.47
CA GLN A 233 -3.81 -0.27 18.09
C GLN A 233 -3.83 1.14 17.52
N TYR A 234 -4.94 1.87 17.70
CA TYR A 234 -5.10 3.24 17.23
C TYR A 234 -4.12 4.21 17.91
N GLY A 235 -3.92 4.06 19.22
CA GLY A 235 -2.93 4.84 19.97
C GLY A 235 -1.47 4.50 19.64
N ASN A 236 -1.22 3.35 19.03
CA ASN A 236 0.12 2.85 18.67
C ASN A 236 0.49 3.13 17.19
N CYS A 237 -0.05 4.21 16.61
CA CYS A 237 0.20 4.62 15.23
C CYS A 237 1.25 5.75 15.09
N ASP A 238 1.85 6.20 16.19
CA ASP A 238 2.90 7.22 16.15
C ASP A 238 4.31 6.59 16.13
N PRO A 239 5.16 6.89 15.12
CA PRO A 239 6.46 6.23 14.96
C PRO A 239 7.47 6.50 16.09
N PHE A 240 7.26 7.52 16.92
CA PHE A 240 8.18 7.86 18.00
C PHE A 240 7.80 7.26 19.36
N THR A 241 6.52 6.91 19.54
CA THR A 241 6.02 6.37 20.81
C THR A 241 5.48 4.94 20.69
N ALA A 242 5.23 4.48 19.47
CA ALA A 242 4.74 3.13 19.24
C ALA A 242 5.73 2.07 19.71
N LYS A 243 5.17 0.97 20.20
CA LYS A 243 5.91 -0.25 20.54
C LYS A 243 5.48 -1.37 19.60
N ARG A 244 6.19 -2.49 19.64
CA ARG A 244 5.71 -3.72 18.98
C ARG A 244 4.36 -4.12 19.59
N LEU A 245 3.43 -4.52 18.74
CA LEU A 245 2.18 -5.18 19.17
C LEU A 245 2.26 -6.64 18.80
N ALA A 246 1.78 -7.53 19.68
CA ALA A 246 1.63 -8.95 19.38
C ALA A 246 0.18 -9.37 19.67
N GLU A 247 -0.52 -9.84 18.64
CA GLU A 247 -1.90 -10.34 18.75
C GLU A 247 -1.92 -11.88 18.64
N PRO A 248 -2.42 -12.59 19.68
CA PRO A 248 -2.48 -14.05 19.67
C PRO A 248 -3.58 -14.62 18.75
N TYR A 249 -3.22 -15.64 17.97
CA TYR A 249 -4.09 -16.41 17.08
C TYR A 249 -3.93 -17.92 17.31
N GLY A 250 -4.27 -18.37 18.53
CA GLY A 250 -4.15 -19.77 18.91
C GLY A 250 -2.69 -20.18 19.16
N ARG A 251 -2.01 -20.73 18.15
CA ARG A 251 -0.62 -21.23 18.27
C ARG A 251 0.44 -20.27 17.70
N GLU A 252 0.02 -19.19 17.09
CA GLU A 252 0.90 -18.18 16.50
C GLU A 252 0.47 -16.78 16.92
N PHE A 253 1.35 -15.83 16.66
CA PHE A 253 1.14 -14.41 16.89
C PHE A 253 1.29 -13.67 15.57
N VAL A 254 0.46 -12.66 15.38
CA VAL A 254 0.72 -11.62 14.39
C VAL A 254 1.38 -10.46 15.13
N VAL A 255 2.59 -10.11 14.73
CA VAL A 255 3.39 -9.06 15.34
C VAL A 255 3.47 -7.87 14.40
N GLN A 256 3.07 -6.70 14.89
CA GLN A 256 3.25 -5.42 14.22
C GLN A 256 4.49 -4.70 14.79
N ASN A 257 5.45 -4.36 13.92
CA ASN A 257 6.54 -3.46 14.26
C ASN A 257 6.06 -2.00 14.31
N PRO A 258 6.76 -1.10 15.03
CA PRO A 258 6.43 0.32 15.04
C PRO A 258 6.28 0.91 13.63
N PRO A 259 5.45 1.96 13.43
CA PRO A 259 5.30 2.57 12.12
C PRO A 259 6.64 3.13 11.63
N GLN A 260 6.85 3.07 10.31
CA GLN A 260 8.02 3.69 9.71
C GLN A 260 7.99 5.20 9.93
N LYS A 261 9.19 5.79 10.11
CA LYS A 261 9.33 7.24 10.29
C LYS A 261 8.85 7.99 9.06
N PRO A 262 8.26 9.18 9.22
CA PRO A 262 7.91 10.03 8.09
C PRO A 262 9.13 10.37 7.23
N LEU A 263 8.89 10.57 5.94
CA LEU A 263 9.86 11.12 5.00
C LEU A 263 10.16 12.58 5.34
N SER A 264 11.42 12.96 5.19
CA SER A 264 11.84 14.35 5.16
C SER A 264 11.31 15.05 3.90
N THR A 265 11.35 16.39 3.89
CA THR A 265 10.99 17.16 2.69
C THR A 265 11.85 16.79 1.47
N GLN A 266 13.15 16.53 1.69
CA GLN A 266 14.04 16.10 0.61
C GLN A 266 13.64 14.74 0.05
N GLU A 267 13.33 13.76 0.90
CA GLU A 267 12.87 12.45 0.46
C GLU A 267 11.50 12.54 -0.23
N MET A 268 10.58 13.37 0.27
CA MET A 268 9.32 13.66 -0.41
C MET A 268 9.58 14.20 -1.82
N ASP A 269 10.44 15.22 -1.96
CA ASP A 269 10.79 15.78 -3.27
C ASP A 269 11.38 14.72 -4.20
N MET A 270 12.30 13.89 -3.69
CA MET A 270 12.90 12.79 -4.47
C MET A 270 11.84 11.81 -4.99
N VAL A 271 10.89 11.39 -4.14
CA VAL A 271 9.81 10.48 -4.54
C VAL A 271 8.95 11.09 -5.65
N TYR A 272 8.59 12.37 -5.54
CA TYR A 272 7.72 13.02 -6.52
C TYR A 272 8.48 13.50 -7.79
N ASP A 273 9.81 13.56 -7.74
CA ASP A 273 10.67 13.85 -8.91
C ASP A 273 11.04 12.58 -9.71
N LEU A 274 10.67 11.38 -9.24
CA LEU A 274 10.84 10.13 -9.99
C LEU A 274 10.17 10.21 -11.39
N PRO A 275 10.68 9.45 -12.38
CA PRO A 275 10.29 9.61 -13.78
C PRO A 275 8.96 8.91 -14.13
N PHE A 276 7.87 9.37 -13.52
CA PHE A 276 6.53 8.90 -13.86
C PHE A 276 6.12 9.34 -15.27
N GLU A 277 5.47 8.45 -16.02
CA GLU A 277 4.87 8.77 -17.32
C GLU A 277 3.61 9.63 -17.17
N ARG A 278 3.01 9.67 -15.97
CA ARG A 278 1.80 10.43 -15.61
C ARG A 278 0.60 10.08 -16.47
N ALA A 279 0.54 8.85 -16.93
CA ALA A 279 -0.49 8.32 -17.79
C ALA A 279 -0.78 6.86 -17.43
N TRP A 280 -1.84 6.31 -18.01
CA TRP A 280 -2.09 4.87 -17.99
C TRP A 280 -1.25 4.16 -19.06
N HIS A 281 -0.98 2.87 -18.86
CA HIS A 281 -0.26 2.08 -19.86
C HIS A 281 -0.94 2.14 -21.25
N PRO A 282 -0.23 2.34 -22.37
CA PRO A 282 -0.83 2.54 -23.70
C PRO A 282 -1.74 1.40 -24.18
N SER A 283 -1.56 0.18 -23.66
CA SER A 283 -2.42 -0.96 -23.97
C SER A 283 -3.90 -0.74 -23.57
N TYR A 284 -4.17 0.20 -22.65
CA TYR A 284 -5.52 0.53 -22.20
C TYR A 284 -6.24 1.57 -23.08
N THR A 285 -5.54 2.23 -24.02
CA THR A 285 -6.12 3.29 -24.86
C THR A 285 -7.29 2.78 -25.69
N LYS A 286 -7.16 1.60 -26.31
CA LYS A 286 -8.25 0.98 -27.09
C LYS A 286 -9.42 0.51 -26.23
N LEU A 287 -9.22 0.40 -24.91
CA LEU A 287 -10.24 0.03 -23.95
C LEU A 287 -10.95 1.25 -23.35
N GLY A 288 -10.60 2.47 -23.75
CA GLY A 288 -11.19 3.71 -23.23
C GLY A 288 -10.39 4.37 -22.09
N GLY A 289 -9.12 4.01 -21.91
CA GLY A 289 -8.26 4.59 -20.87
C GLY A 289 -8.62 4.15 -19.46
N VAL A 290 -8.11 4.85 -18.43
CA VAL A 290 -8.39 4.55 -17.02
C VAL A 290 -9.01 5.78 -16.35
N PRO A 291 -10.31 5.77 -16.02
CA PRO A 291 -11.02 6.96 -15.53
C PRO A 291 -10.41 7.59 -14.28
N ALA A 292 -9.84 6.80 -13.38
CA ALA A 292 -9.28 7.27 -12.10
C ALA A 292 -8.16 8.31 -12.26
N ILE A 293 -7.48 8.39 -13.42
CA ILE A 293 -6.45 9.40 -13.62
C ILE A 293 -7.04 10.80 -13.84
N GLU A 294 -8.27 10.92 -14.33
CA GLU A 294 -8.85 12.20 -14.75
C GLU A 294 -8.87 13.23 -13.62
N GLU A 295 -9.21 12.78 -12.41
CA GLU A 295 -9.26 13.60 -11.20
C GLU A 295 -7.87 14.05 -10.71
N VAL A 296 -6.82 13.30 -11.05
CA VAL A 296 -5.47 13.52 -10.50
C VAL A 296 -4.43 13.98 -11.53
N LYS A 297 -4.75 13.94 -12.83
CA LYS A 297 -3.82 14.27 -13.92
C LYS A 297 -3.18 15.66 -13.75
N PHE A 298 -3.99 16.64 -13.33
CA PHE A 298 -3.56 18.02 -13.08
C PHE A 298 -3.80 18.43 -11.61
N SER A 299 -3.49 17.51 -10.68
CA SER A 299 -3.47 17.78 -9.23
C SER A 299 -2.04 17.70 -8.69
N LEU A 300 -1.67 18.62 -7.81
CA LEU A 300 -0.36 18.68 -7.17
C LEU A 300 -0.44 18.20 -5.73
N VAL A 301 0.09 17.03 -5.42
CA VAL A 301 0.15 16.57 -4.03
C VAL A 301 1.16 17.45 -3.28
N SER A 302 0.70 18.24 -2.31
CA SER A 302 1.56 19.15 -1.54
C SER A 302 2.09 18.52 -0.25
N ASN A 303 1.30 17.64 0.37
CA ASN A 303 1.60 17.02 1.64
C ASN A 303 0.88 15.67 1.84
N ARG A 304 1.33 14.91 2.83
CA ARG A 304 0.71 13.67 3.35
C ARG A 304 0.62 13.74 4.87
N GLY A 305 -0.25 12.92 5.46
CA GLY A 305 -0.49 12.87 6.90
C GLY A 305 -1.42 13.99 7.39
N CYS A 306 -2.15 13.73 8.48
CA CYS A 306 -3.18 14.63 9.00
C CYS A 306 -3.23 14.61 10.53
N PHE A 307 -2.95 15.75 11.18
CA PHE A 307 -3.03 15.83 12.65
C PHE A 307 -4.47 15.83 13.20
N GLY A 308 -5.48 15.96 12.33
CA GLY A 308 -6.89 16.10 12.71
C GLY A 308 -7.53 14.89 13.39
N ALA A 309 -7.03 13.66 13.13
CA ALA A 309 -7.49 12.44 13.81
C ALA A 309 -9.01 12.22 13.85
N CYS A 310 -9.71 12.61 12.78
CA CYS A 310 -11.16 12.43 12.68
C CYS A 310 -11.52 10.94 12.76
N SER A 311 -12.51 10.59 13.59
CA SER A 311 -12.92 9.20 13.86
C SER A 311 -13.42 8.44 12.61
N PHE A 312 -13.89 9.16 11.59
CA PHE A 312 -14.35 8.59 10.32
C PHE A 312 -13.24 8.47 9.26
N CYS A 313 -12.04 8.96 9.55
CA CYS A 313 -10.98 9.09 8.55
C CYS A 313 -9.89 8.01 8.72
N ALA A 314 -9.64 7.24 7.66
CA ALA A 314 -8.59 6.24 7.65
C ALA A 314 -7.17 6.83 7.53
N LEU A 315 -7.03 8.13 7.19
CA LEU A 315 -5.72 8.77 6.98
C LEU A 315 -4.82 8.64 8.20
N THR A 316 -5.35 8.86 9.40
CA THR A 316 -4.56 8.74 10.63
C THR A 316 -4.06 7.32 10.86
N PHE A 317 -4.88 6.30 10.56
CA PHE A 317 -4.50 4.90 10.76
C PHE A 317 -3.58 4.36 9.65
N HIS A 318 -3.52 5.04 8.50
CA HIS A 318 -2.69 4.66 7.36
C HIS A 318 -1.46 5.56 7.18
N GLN A 319 -1.65 6.86 6.95
CA GLN A 319 -0.56 7.82 6.71
C GLN A 319 0.03 8.40 8.01
N GLY A 320 -0.67 8.26 9.14
CA GLY A 320 -0.27 8.85 10.41
C GLY A 320 -0.70 10.32 10.58
N ARG A 321 -0.34 10.88 11.74
CA ARG A 321 -0.72 12.24 12.16
C ARG A 321 0.36 13.29 11.93
N ILE A 322 1.53 12.87 11.46
CA ILE A 322 2.67 13.75 11.19
C ILE A 322 2.59 14.20 9.74
N VAL A 323 2.47 15.51 9.55
CA VAL A 323 2.42 16.13 8.23
C VAL A 323 3.80 16.06 7.59
N GLN A 324 3.86 15.52 6.38
CA GLN A 324 5.04 15.41 5.53
C GLN A 324 4.81 16.28 4.29
N VAL A 325 5.75 17.15 3.96
CA VAL A 325 5.54 18.19 2.96
C VAL A 325 6.62 18.15 1.90
N ARG A 326 6.22 18.48 0.67
CA ARG A 326 7.16 18.79 -0.41
C ARG A 326 7.61 20.24 -0.34
N SER A 327 8.80 20.50 -0.87
CA SER A 327 9.29 21.87 -1.04
C SER A 327 8.41 22.64 -2.02
N HIS A 328 8.41 23.98 -1.92
CA HIS A 328 7.69 24.80 -2.89
C HIS A 328 8.30 24.64 -4.28
N GLU A 329 9.62 24.50 -4.34
CA GLU A 329 10.40 24.31 -5.56
C GLU A 329 10.00 23.01 -6.27
N SER A 330 9.82 21.90 -5.55
CA SER A 330 9.34 20.64 -6.13
C SER A 330 7.92 20.79 -6.71
N ILE A 331 7.02 21.43 -5.97
CA ILE A 331 5.63 21.67 -6.42
C ILE A 331 5.61 22.55 -7.68
N VAL A 332 6.40 23.63 -7.71
CA VAL A 332 6.49 24.54 -8.86
C VAL A 332 7.09 23.84 -10.07
N ARG A 333 8.18 23.06 -9.92
CA ARG A 333 8.75 22.28 -11.03
C ARG A 333 7.75 21.31 -11.63
N GLU A 334 6.91 20.70 -10.79
CA GLU A 334 5.85 19.81 -11.26
C GLU A 334 4.76 20.57 -12.02
N ALA A 335 4.32 21.73 -11.50
CA ALA A 335 3.36 22.60 -12.18
C ALA A 335 3.89 23.05 -13.56
N GLU A 336 5.16 23.43 -13.65
CA GLU A 336 5.81 23.81 -14.92
C GLU A 336 5.86 22.67 -15.96
N LYS A 337 5.88 21.41 -15.50
CA LYS A 337 5.74 20.24 -16.38
C LYS A 337 4.28 20.09 -16.84
N MET A 338 3.31 20.22 -15.93
CA MET A 338 1.88 20.09 -16.25
C MET A 338 1.40 21.11 -17.29
N VAL A 339 1.84 22.37 -17.20
CA VAL A 339 1.41 23.42 -18.15
C VAL A 339 1.87 23.19 -19.58
N LYS A 340 2.82 22.26 -19.79
CA LYS A 340 3.32 21.86 -21.12
C LYS A 340 2.57 20.65 -21.70
N ASP A 341 1.70 20.01 -20.91
CA ASP A 341 0.89 18.88 -21.38
C ASP A 341 -0.19 19.41 -22.35
N PRO A 342 -0.38 18.79 -23.53
CA PRO A 342 -1.39 19.22 -24.51
C PRO A 342 -2.82 19.22 -23.98
N ASP A 343 -3.14 18.37 -22.99
CA ASP A 343 -4.47 18.28 -22.40
C ASP A 343 -4.68 19.29 -21.25
N PHE A 344 -3.66 20.11 -20.93
CA PHE A 344 -3.76 21.07 -19.82
C PHE A 344 -4.80 22.15 -20.13
N LYS A 345 -5.83 22.24 -19.27
CA LYS A 345 -6.99 23.11 -19.46
C LYS A 345 -6.78 24.56 -19.01
N GLY A 346 -5.56 24.93 -18.61
CA GLY A 346 -5.24 26.27 -18.11
C GLY A 346 -5.42 26.47 -16.60
N TYR A 347 -5.73 25.42 -15.84
CA TYR A 347 -5.83 25.48 -14.38
C TYR A 347 -5.43 24.16 -13.73
N ILE A 348 -4.81 24.24 -12.54
CA ILE A 348 -4.55 23.10 -11.65
C ILE A 348 -5.83 22.84 -10.85
N HIS A 349 -6.32 21.59 -10.88
CA HIS A 349 -7.63 21.23 -10.32
C HIS A 349 -7.62 21.19 -8.80
N ASP A 350 -6.50 20.78 -8.22
CA ASP A 350 -6.36 20.58 -6.78
C ASP A 350 -4.89 20.70 -6.34
N VAL A 351 -4.71 21.16 -5.09
CA VAL A 351 -3.42 21.11 -4.38
C VAL A 351 -3.61 20.09 -3.26
N GLY A 352 -3.33 18.84 -3.60
CA GLY A 352 -3.64 17.66 -2.81
C GLY A 352 -2.93 17.59 -1.46
N GLY A 353 -3.46 16.68 -0.64
CA GLY A 353 -3.23 16.58 0.80
C GLY A 353 -4.56 16.77 1.55
N PRO A 354 -4.63 16.51 2.87
CA PRO A 354 -5.87 16.69 3.64
C PRO A 354 -6.35 18.16 3.63
N THR A 355 -5.40 19.10 3.54
CA THR A 355 -5.64 20.52 3.25
C THR A 355 -4.35 21.15 2.73
N ALA A 356 -4.48 22.11 1.81
CA ALA A 356 -3.35 22.90 1.29
C ALA A 356 -2.64 23.74 2.38
N ASN A 357 -3.30 23.99 3.51
CA ASN A 357 -2.73 24.75 4.63
C ASN A 357 -1.74 23.95 5.48
N PHE A 358 -1.65 22.62 5.30
CA PHE A 358 -0.74 21.78 6.07
C PHE A 358 0.67 21.85 5.49
N ARG A 359 1.47 22.77 6.02
CA ARG A 359 2.87 22.97 5.64
C ARG A 359 3.88 22.66 6.74
N HIS A 360 3.42 22.45 7.96
CA HIS A 360 4.26 22.18 9.12
C HIS A 360 3.64 21.12 10.03
N PRO A 361 4.45 20.40 10.83
CA PRO A 361 3.95 19.65 11.98
C PRO A 361 3.12 20.54 12.91
N ALA A 362 2.26 19.94 13.72
CA ALA A 362 1.43 20.68 14.67
C ALA A 362 2.26 21.46 15.71
N CYS A 363 3.45 20.95 16.06
CA CYS A 363 4.46 21.66 16.84
C CYS A 363 5.85 21.02 16.66
N GLU A 364 6.93 21.73 17.03
CA GLU A 364 8.32 21.25 16.90
C GLU A 364 8.61 19.94 17.67
N LYS A 365 7.96 19.76 18.84
CA LYS A 365 8.14 18.55 19.67
C LYS A 365 7.67 17.27 18.94
N GLN A 366 6.76 17.39 17.97
CA GLN A 366 6.20 16.25 17.26
C GLN A 366 7.27 15.41 16.55
N MET A 367 8.35 16.05 16.10
CA MET A 367 9.45 15.39 15.38
C MET A 367 10.37 14.55 16.27
N THR A 368 10.26 14.66 17.59
CA THR A 368 11.11 13.93 18.55
C THR A 368 10.32 13.19 19.63
N LYS A 369 9.08 13.60 19.89
CA LYS A 369 8.21 13.05 20.92
C LYS A 369 6.90 12.47 20.37
N GLY A 370 6.67 12.57 19.06
CA GLY A 370 5.42 12.14 18.45
C GLY A 370 4.26 13.10 18.69
N CYS A 371 3.09 12.71 18.21
CA CYS A 371 1.83 13.44 18.38
C CYS A 371 1.35 13.37 19.83
N CYS A 372 0.61 14.39 20.26
CA CYS A 372 -0.09 14.31 21.55
C CYS A 372 -1.04 13.11 21.56
N GLY A 373 -1.00 12.33 22.65
CA GLY A 373 -1.86 11.16 22.83
C GLY A 373 -3.34 11.50 22.66
N THR A 374 -4.10 10.56 22.13
CA THR A 374 -5.57 10.65 21.99
C THR A 374 -6.27 10.01 23.16
#